data_AF-A0A920VVY2-F1
#
_entry.id   AF-A0A920VVY2-F1
#
_cell.length_a   1.000
_cell.length_b   1.000
_cell.length_c   1.000
_cell.angle_alpha   90.00
_cell.angle_beta   90.00
_cell.angle_gamma   90.00
#
_symmetry.space_group_name_H-M   'P 1'
#
loop_
_entity.id
_entity.type
_entity.pdbx_description
1 polymer ?
#
loop_
_entity_poly.entity_id
_entity_poly.type
_entity_poly.pdbx_seq_one_letter_code
_entity_poly.pdbx_strand_id
1 'polypeptide(L)'
;MDNFIEILKETWNEGIRGFGIGEIIICLVIIVVSWLIGRLLSTKLIDWLSKKAGQTDNRLDDKILESLRNPLGLIPIVFGFYLITFYLPLEGSVDFFATTIVKMLVIFTIFSALANLCGPLLSLLGNKWMTEAMVDWLRKTLEVLIWIIAAAMILDIWGIQVGPIIAGLGLLG
;
A
#
# COMPACT_ATOMS: atom_id res chain seq x y z
N MET A 1 -16.33 -34.97 -32.24
CA MET A 1 -15.19 -34.05 -31.99
C MET A 1 -15.69 -32.65 -31.67
N ASP A 2 -16.76 -32.18 -32.33
CA ASP A 2 -17.37 -30.87 -32.10
C ASP A 2 -17.83 -30.66 -30.65
N ASN A 3 -18.41 -31.71 -30.04
CA ASN A 3 -18.87 -31.70 -28.65
C ASN A 3 -17.75 -31.46 -27.61
N PHE A 4 -16.52 -31.91 -27.88
CA PHE A 4 -15.38 -31.67 -26.98
C PHE A 4 -14.82 -30.26 -27.13
N ILE A 5 -14.81 -29.72 -28.36
CA ILE A 5 -14.40 -28.33 -28.62
C ILE A 5 -15.41 -27.35 -28.02
N GLU A 6 -16.69 -27.71 -28.04
CA GLU A 6 -17.77 -26.92 -27.42
C GLU A 6 -17.63 -26.88 -25.90
N ILE A 7 -17.45 -28.03 -25.24
CA ILE A 7 -17.15 -28.10 -23.80
C ILE A 7 -15.88 -27.30 -23.45
N LEU A 8 -14.83 -27.37 -24.27
CA LEU A 8 -13.61 -26.58 -24.08
C LEU A 8 -13.87 -25.07 -24.18
N LYS A 9 -14.65 -24.63 -25.17
CA LYS A 9 -15.01 -23.22 -25.35
C LYS A 9 -15.91 -22.71 -24.23
N GLU A 10 -16.87 -23.51 -23.79
CA GLU A 10 -17.78 -23.19 -22.70
C GLU A 10 -17.01 -23.09 -21.39
N THR A 11 -16.12 -24.05 -21.10
CA THR A 11 -15.23 -23.97 -19.92
C THR A 11 -14.27 -22.77 -19.99
N TRP A 12 -13.80 -22.41 -21.19
CA TRP A 12 -12.89 -21.28 -21.38
C TRP A 12 -13.59 -19.93 -21.18
N ASN A 13 -14.85 -19.81 -21.62
CA ASN A 13 -15.64 -18.57 -21.57
C ASN A 13 -16.45 -18.42 -20.27
N GLU A 14 -17.01 -19.49 -19.71
CA GLU A 14 -17.84 -19.43 -18.48
C GLU A 14 -17.04 -19.73 -17.20
N GLY A 15 -15.85 -20.33 -17.35
CA GLY A 15 -14.85 -20.54 -16.29
C GLY A 15 -15.41 -20.83 -14.89
N ILE A 16 -14.91 -20.13 -13.87
CA ILE A 16 -15.34 -20.30 -12.46
C ILE A 16 -16.10 -19.05 -12.05
N ARG A 17 -17.36 -19.21 -11.61
CA ARG A 17 -18.26 -18.12 -11.16
C ARG A 17 -18.56 -17.05 -12.21
N GLY A 18 -18.54 -17.39 -13.51
CA GLY A 18 -18.91 -16.46 -14.59
C GLY A 18 -17.74 -15.62 -15.12
N PHE A 19 -16.51 -15.87 -14.65
CA PHE A 19 -15.29 -15.30 -15.23
C PHE A 19 -14.55 -16.34 -16.06
N GLY A 20 -14.19 -15.99 -17.29
CA GLY A 20 -13.45 -16.83 -18.20
C GLY A 20 -12.01 -17.06 -17.73
N ILE A 21 -11.39 -18.16 -18.17
CA ILE A 21 -9.99 -18.50 -17.81
C ILE A 21 -9.03 -17.39 -18.28
N GLY A 22 -9.33 -16.76 -19.42
CA GLY A 22 -8.55 -15.63 -19.94
C GLY A 22 -8.49 -14.44 -19.00
N GLU A 23 -9.59 -14.11 -18.33
CA GLU A 23 -9.67 -12.98 -17.40
C GLU A 23 -8.82 -13.24 -16.15
N ILE A 24 -8.85 -14.47 -15.64
CA ILE A 24 -8.00 -14.91 -14.53
C ILE A 24 -6.52 -14.80 -14.90
N ILE A 25 -6.15 -15.23 -16.11
CA ILE A 25 -4.77 -15.10 -16.62
C ILE A 25 -4.35 -13.64 -16.68
N ILE A 26 -5.23 -12.74 -17.17
CA ILE A 26 -4.94 -11.31 -17.26
C ILE A 26 -4.76 -10.70 -15.86
N CYS A 27 -5.60 -11.05 -14.89
CA CYS A 27 -5.42 -10.64 -13.50
C CYS A 27 -4.07 -11.07 -12.93
N LEU A 28 -3.67 -12.33 -13.17
CA LEU A 28 -2.36 -12.83 -12.74
C LEU A 28 -1.22 -12.05 -13.40
N VAL A 29 -1.32 -11.75 -14.69
CA VAL A 29 -0.34 -10.92 -15.40
C VAL A 29 -0.27 -9.52 -14.78
N ILE A 30 -1.40 -8.88 -14.48
CA ILE A 30 -1.44 -7.57 -13.83
C ILE A 30 -0.72 -7.61 -12.48
N ILE A 31 -0.96 -8.63 -11.65
CA ILE A 31 -0.29 -8.78 -10.34
C ILE A 31 1.23 -8.93 -10.52
N VAL A 32 1.67 -9.83 -11.41
CA VAL A 32 3.09 -10.09 -11.64
C VAL A 32 3.81 -8.86 -12.19
N VAL A 33 3.20 -8.18 -13.17
CA VAL A 33 3.76 -6.96 -13.77
C VAL A 33 3.82 -5.84 -12.74
N SER A 34 2.76 -5.65 -11.96
CA SER A 34 2.70 -4.63 -10.91
C SER A 34 3.75 -4.86 -9.83
N TRP A 35 3.94 -6.11 -9.40
CA TRP A 35 5.00 -6.47 -8.46
C TRP A 35 6.40 -6.24 -9.03
N LEU A 36 6.62 -6.61 -10.30
CA LEU A 36 7.90 -6.39 -10.98
C LEU A 36 8.21 -4.89 -11.10
N ILE A 37 7.23 -4.08 -11.54
CA ILE A 37 7.36 -2.62 -11.60
C ILE A 37 7.60 -2.05 -10.20
N GLY A 38 6.88 -2.51 -9.18
CA GLY A 38 7.09 -2.12 -7.78
C GLY A 38 8.52 -2.33 -7.31
N ARG A 39 9.09 -3.51 -7.59
CA ARG A 39 10.49 -3.82 -7.28
C ARG A 39 11.49 -2.98 -8.06
N LEU A 40 11.20 -2.69 -9.33
CA LEU A 40 12.04 -1.83 -10.17
C LEU A 40 11.98 -0.38 -9.70
N LEU A 41 10.81 0.14 -9.33
CA LEU A 41 10.67 1.49 -8.79
C LEU A 41 11.39 1.64 -7.47
N SER A 42 11.16 0.73 -6.51
CA SER A 42 11.80 0.83 -5.19
C SER A 42 13.33 0.80 -5.30
N THR A 43 13.90 0.10 -6.28
CA THR A 43 15.35 0.07 -6.50
C THR A 43 15.84 1.21 -7.38
N LYS A 44 15.45 1.21 -8.66
CA LYS A 44 16.00 2.12 -9.67
C LYS A 44 15.57 3.56 -9.52
N LEU A 45 14.33 3.84 -9.09
CA LEU A 45 13.85 5.23 -8.97
C LEU A 45 14.65 5.98 -7.91
N ILE A 46 14.92 5.32 -6.78
CA ILE A 46 15.66 5.92 -5.68
C ILE A 46 17.12 6.08 -6.06
N ASP A 47 17.73 5.07 -6.66
CA ASP A 47 19.11 5.17 -7.12
C ASP A 47 19.28 6.28 -8.18
N TRP A 48 18.26 6.50 -9.03
CA TRP A 48 18.24 7.60 -9.98
C TRP A 48 18.04 8.96 -9.30
N LEU A 49 17.09 9.07 -8.37
CA LEU A 49 16.84 10.30 -7.61
C LEU A 49 18.06 10.69 -6.77
N SER A 50 18.70 9.75 -6.09
CA SER A 50 19.94 9.97 -5.34
C SER A 50 21.11 10.37 -6.24
N LYS A 51 21.27 9.75 -7.42
CA LYS A 51 22.30 10.19 -8.40
C LYS A 51 22.07 11.60 -8.93
N LYS A 52 20.80 11.99 -9.12
CA LYS A 52 20.44 13.34 -9.56
C LYS A 52 20.57 14.36 -8.44
N ALA A 53 20.29 13.96 -7.20
CA ALA A 53 20.52 14.73 -5.98
C ALA A 53 22.00 14.89 -5.64
N GLY A 54 22.88 13.99 -6.13
CA GLY A 54 24.35 14.06 -5.98
C GLY A 54 25.05 15.28 -6.61
N GLN A 55 24.29 16.25 -7.15
CA GLN A 55 24.78 17.61 -7.44
C GLN A 55 24.54 18.59 -6.27
N THR A 56 24.10 18.10 -5.11
CA THR A 56 23.70 18.89 -3.93
C THR A 56 24.14 18.18 -2.65
N ASP A 57 24.82 18.88 -1.74
CA ASP A 57 25.37 18.37 -0.45
C ASP A 57 24.29 17.99 0.61
N ASN A 58 23.04 17.71 0.22
CA ASN A 58 21.93 17.63 1.17
C ASN A 58 21.65 16.20 1.68
N ARG A 59 22.37 15.79 2.74
CA ARG A 59 22.23 14.49 3.43
C ARG A 59 20.81 14.16 3.94
N LEU A 60 19.93 15.15 4.03
CA LEU A 60 18.53 14.96 4.43
C LEU A 60 17.69 14.34 3.31
N ASP A 61 17.85 14.82 2.07
CA ASP A 61 17.03 14.39 0.94
C ASP A 61 17.25 12.91 0.64
N ASP A 62 18.49 12.45 0.75
CA ASP A 62 18.83 11.02 0.63
C ASP A 62 18.15 10.18 1.71
N LYS A 63 18.10 10.65 2.96
CA LYS A 63 17.41 9.93 4.05
C LYS A 63 15.90 9.88 3.82
N ILE A 64 15.31 10.96 3.33
CA ILE A 64 13.87 11.04 3.00
C ILE A 64 13.57 10.05 1.87
N LEU A 65 14.31 10.11 0.76
CA LEU A 65 14.14 9.22 -0.38
C LEU A 65 14.31 7.75 0.01
N GLU A 66 15.34 7.42 0.80
CA GLU A 66 15.58 6.06 1.26
C GLU A 66 14.46 5.57 2.18
N SER A 67 13.93 6.42 3.06
CA SER A 67 12.80 6.06 3.93
C SER A 67 11.52 5.75 3.13
N LEU A 68 11.35 6.38 1.96
CA LEU A 68 10.22 6.15 1.07
C LEU A 68 10.39 4.93 0.17
N ARG A 69 11.52 4.22 0.24
CA ARG A 69 11.81 3.05 -0.62
C ARG A 69 10.74 1.98 -0.59
N ASN A 70 10.31 1.61 0.61
CA ASN A 70 9.29 0.61 0.79
C ASN A 70 7.90 1.10 0.33
N PRO A 71 7.38 2.26 0.80
CA PRO A 71 6.10 2.80 0.34
C PRO A 71 5.99 3.00 -1.17
N LEU A 72 7.04 3.52 -1.83
CA LEU A 72 7.03 3.73 -3.28
C LEU A 72 6.92 2.41 -4.06
N GLY A 73 7.50 1.32 -3.54
CA GLY A 73 7.39 -0.01 -4.13
C GLY A 73 5.96 -0.59 -4.06
N LEU A 74 5.14 -0.14 -3.12
CA LEU A 74 3.75 -0.57 -2.96
C LEU A 74 2.81 0.11 -3.96
N ILE A 75 3.15 1.31 -4.46
CA ILE A 75 2.26 2.09 -5.34
C ILE A 75 1.85 1.30 -6.60
N PRO A 76 2.76 0.68 -7.37
CA PRO A 76 2.37 -0.11 -8.52
C PRO A 76 1.52 -1.32 -8.15
N ILE A 77 1.77 -1.94 -6.99
CA ILE A 77 0.99 -3.07 -6.50
C ILE A 77 -0.46 -2.64 -6.25
N VAL A 78 -0.65 -1.54 -5.50
CA VAL A 78 -1.96 -0.93 -5.24
C VAL A 78 -2.68 -0.63 -6.56
N PHE A 79 -1.97 0.00 -7.50
CA PHE A 79 -2.51 0.32 -8.81
C PHE A 79 -2.90 -0.92 -9.61
N GLY A 80 -2.10 -2.00 -9.54
CA GLY A 80 -2.42 -3.28 -10.15
C GLY A 80 -3.71 -3.89 -9.61
N PHE A 81 -3.88 -3.93 -8.29
CA PHE A 81 -5.12 -4.40 -7.68
C PHE A 81 -6.31 -3.51 -8.05
N TYR A 82 -6.13 -2.20 -8.13
CA TYR A 82 -7.16 -1.29 -8.62
C TYR A 82 -7.54 -1.57 -10.09
N LEU A 83 -6.56 -1.81 -10.97
CA LEU A 83 -6.82 -2.19 -12.35
C LEU A 83 -7.60 -3.50 -12.46
N ILE A 84 -7.37 -4.47 -11.57
CA ILE A 84 -8.15 -5.71 -11.53
C ILE A 84 -9.62 -5.43 -11.21
N THR A 85 -9.89 -4.53 -10.25
CA THR A 85 -11.29 -4.13 -9.93
C THR A 85 -11.98 -3.40 -11.08
N PHE A 86 -11.22 -2.75 -11.96
CA PHE A 86 -11.75 -2.10 -13.14
C PHE A 86 -11.91 -3.06 -14.33
N TYR A 87 -11.01 -4.04 -14.44
CA TYR A 87 -10.98 -4.99 -15.54
C TYR A 87 -12.04 -6.08 -15.42
N LEU A 88 -12.27 -6.59 -14.20
CA LEU A 88 -13.34 -7.55 -13.95
C LEU A 88 -14.64 -6.79 -13.67
N PRO A 89 -15.77 -7.13 -14.33
CA PRO A 89 -17.09 -6.63 -13.96
C PRO A 89 -17.55 -7.29 -12.65
N LEU A 90 -16.92 -6.91 -11.53
CA LEU A 90 -17.24 -7.44 -10.21
C LEU A 90 -18.59 -6.87 -9.77
N GLU A 91 -19.43 -7.73 -9.18
CA GLU A 91 -20.72 -7.33 -8.63
C GLU A 91 -20.92 -7.86 -7.21
N GLY A 92 -21.78 -7.18 -6.45
CA GLY A 92 -22.21 -7.59 -5.12
C GLY A 92 -21.04 -7.72 -4.11
N SER A 93 -21.00 -8.85 -3.41
CA SER A 93 -20.02 -9.07 -2.33
C SER A 93 -18.56 -9.17 -2.82
N VAL A 94 -18.34 -9.58 -4.08
CA VAL A 94 -16.98 -9.71 -4.63
C VAL A 94 -16.39 -8.34 -4.93
N ASP A 95 -17.19 -7.43 -5.49
CA ASP A 95 -16.78 -6.03 -5.69
C ASP A 95 -16.48 -5.34 -4.36
N PHE A 96 -17.36 -5.48 -3.38
CA PHE A 96 -17.13 -4.91 -2.04
C PHE A 96 -15.82 -5.41 -1.43
N PHE A 97 -15.54 -6.71 -1.52
CA PHE A 97 -14.31 -7.30 -0.99
C PHE A 97 -13.06 -6.80 -1.74
N ALA A 98 -13.10 -6.77 -3.07
CA ALA A 98 -11.97 -6.33 -3.88
C ALA A 98 -11.66 -4.84 -3.68
N THR A 99 -12.69 -3.98 -3.69
CA THR A 99 -12.54 -2.55 -3.42
C THR A 99 -12.06 -2.28 -1.98
N THR A 100 -12.50 -3.10 -1.02
CA THR A 100 -12.01 -3.05 0.37
C THR A 100 -10.53 -3.37 0.47
N ILE A 101 -10.06 -4.42 -0.22
CA ILE A 101 -8.62 -4.75 -0.29
C ILE A 101 -7.83 -3.58 -0.87
N VAL A 102 -8.29 -3.00 -1.99
CA VAL A 102 -7.62 -1.84 -2.60
C VAL A 102 -7.53 -0.68 -1.61
N LYS A 103 -8.62 -0.33 -0.92
CA LYS A 103 -8.61 0.74 0.09
C LYS A 103 -7.65 0.45 1.24
N MET A 104 -7.60 -0.80 1.73
CA MET A 104 -6.65 -1.22 2.77
C MET A 104 -5.19 -1.07 2.31
N LEU A 105 -4.88 -1.47 1.07
CA LEU A 105 -3.55 -1.30 0.49
C LEU A 105 -3.17 0.17 0.33
N VAL A 106 -4.11 1.03 -0.07
CA VAL A 106 -3.92 2.49 -0.14
C VAL A 106 -3.58 3.06 1.24
N ILE A 107 -4.38 2.75 2.26
CA ILE A 107 -4.14 3.21 3.64
C ILE A 107 -2.78 2.73 4.11
N PHE A 108 -2.49 1.43 3.97
CA PHE A 108 -1.22 0.86 4.40
C PHE A 108 -0.03 1.56 3.73
N THR A 109 -0.14 1.86 2.43
CA THR A 109 0.92 2.56 1.68
C THR A 109 1.14 3.98 2.19
N ILE A 110 0.07 4.75 2.38
CA ILE A 110 0.14 6.14 2.87
C ILE A 110 0.70 6.19 4.29
N PHE A 111 0.17 5.36 5.20
CA PHE A 111 0.62 5.35 6.60
C PHE A 111 2.02 4.77 6.76
N SER A 112 2.44 3.80 5.93
CA SER A 112 3.84 3.37 5.88
C SER A 112 4.77 4.49 5.42
N ALA A 113 4.36 5.32 4.45
CA ALA A 113 5.13 6.49 4.05
C ALA A 113 5.27 7.50 5.19
N LEU A 114 4.16 7.83 5.86
CA LEU A 114 4.16 8.75 6.99
C LEU A 114 5.04 8.25 8.14
N ALA A 115 4.91 6.99 8.53
CA ALA A 115 5.72 6.39 9.60
C ALA A 115 7.21 6.42 9.25
N ASN A 116 7.57 6.05 8.02
CA ASN A 116 8.97 6.04 7.59
C ASN A 116 9.59 7.44 7.54
N LEU A 117 8.80 8.47 7.20
CA LEU A 117 9.25 9.85 7.16
C LEU A 117 9.54 10.45 8.55
N CYS A 118 8.96 9.92 9.62
CA CYS A 118 9.22 10.39 10.98
C CYS A 118 10.72 10.38 11.30
N GLY A 119 11.44 9.32 10.95
CA GLY A 119 12.89 9.22 11.22
C GLY A 119 13.72 10.35 10.61
N PRO A 120 13.72 10.50 9.27
CA PRO A 120 14.45 11.57 8.59
C PRO A 120 14.05 12.97 9.06
N LEU A 121 12.75 13.24 9.23
CA LEU A 121 12.26 14.57 9.62
C LEU A 121 12.68 14.93 11.05
N LEU A 122 12.57 14.01 12.00
CA LEU A 122 12.98 14.26 13.38
C LEU A 122 14.51 14.35 13.52
N SER A 123 15.28 13.74 12.61
CA SER A 123 16.74 13.86 12.63
C SER A 123 17.25 15.29 12.44
N LEU A 124 16.40 16.19 11.92
CA LEU A 124 16.70 17.63 11.85
C LEU A 124 16.74 18.33 13.21
N LEU A 125 16.08 17.77 14.22
CA LEU A 125 16.00 18.34 15.57
C LEU A 125 17.19 17.95 16.45
N GLY A 126 17.85 16.83 16.14
CA GLY A 126 18.76 16.09 17.03
C GLY A 126 20.08 16.75 17.42
N ASN A 127 20.41 17.93 16.90
CA ASN A 127 21.61 18.67 17.29
C ASN A 127 21.34 20.05 17.86
N LYS A 128 20.10 20.56 17.74
CA LYS A 128 19.78 21.95 18.09
C LYS A 128 18.86 22.05 19.30
N TRP A 129 17.90 21.14 19.44
CA TRP A 129 16.83 21.26 20.44
C TRP A 129 16.60 20.01 21.32
N MET A 130 17.08 18.83 20.92
CA MET A 130 16.81 17.57 21.64
C MET A 130 18.06 16.68 21.66
N THR A 131 18.19 15.84 22.69
CA THR A 131 19.20 14.77 22.72
C THR A 131 18.81 13.64 21.77
N GLU A 132 19.79 12.85 21.31
CA GLU A 132 19.52 11.70 20.44
C GLU A 132 18.51 10.71 21.05
N ALA A 133 18.58 10.49 22.37
CA ALA A 133 17.63 9.64 23.09
C ALA A 133 16.18 10.17 23.04
N MET A 134 16.00 11.50 23.15
CA MET A 134 14.68 12.12 23.04
C MET A 134 14.12 12.02 21.61
N VAL A 135 14.97 12.19 20.60
CA VAL A 135 14.60 12.03 19.19
C VAL A 135 14.14 10.60 18.89
N ASP A 136 14.88 9.59 19.36
CA ASP A 136 14.50 8.19 19.17
C ASP A 136 13.18 7.85 19.88
N TRP A 137 12.99 8.35 21.10
CA TRP A 137 11.73 8.16 21.84
C TRP A 137 10.54 8.83 21.16
N LEU A 138 10.70 10.06 20.67
CA LEU A 138 9.65 10.79 19.97
C LEU A 138 9.32 10.12 18.63
N ARG A 139 10.33 9.65 17.90
CA ARG A 139 10.16 8.91 16.65
C ARG A 139 9.30 7.66 16.86
N LYS A 140 9.67 6.80 17.81
CA LYS A 140 8.92 5.57 18.10
C LYS A 140 7.48 5.86 18.51
N THR A 141 7.29 6.88 19.34
CA THR A 141 5.94 7.31 19.76
C THR A 141 5.09 7.75 18.56
N LEU A 142 5.63 8.55 17.65
CA LEU A 142 4.93 8.98 16.44
C LEU A 142 4.62 7.80 15.51
N GLU A 143 5.58 6.91 15.27
CA GLU A 143 5.38 5.72 14.44
C GLU A 143 4.24 4.84 14.99
N VAL A 144 4.20 4.62 16.31
CA VAL A 144 3.11 3.89 16.97
C VAL A 144 1.77 4.58 16.80
N LEU A 145 1.69 5.90 17.00
CA LEU A 145 0.45 6.66 16.82
C LEU A 145 -0.06 6.58 15.37
N ILE A 146 0.83 6.71 14.39
CA ILE A 146 0.50 6.59 12.96
C ILE A 146 -0.10 5.20 12.68
N TRP A 147 0.51 4.12 13.20
CA TRP A 147 -0.01 2.77 13.00
C TRP A 147 -1.34 2.50 13.72
N ILE A 148 -1.57 3.10 14.88
CA ILE A 148 -2.87 3.04 15.57
C ILE A 148 -3.96 3.67 14.70
N ILE A 149 -3.69 4.84 14.12
CA ILE A 149 -4.64 5.52 13.23
C ILE A 149 -4.86 4.70 11.95
N ALA A 150 -3.81 4.13 11.36
CA ALA A 150 -3.92 3.25 10.20
C ALA A 150 -4.83 2.05 10.49
N ALA A 151 -4.62 1.38 11.63
CA ALA A 151 -5.44 0.24 12.06
C ALA A 151 -6.90 0.65 12.29
N ALA A 152 -7.14 1.79 12.94
CA ALA A 152 -8.48 2.36 13.08
C ALA A 152 -9.16 2.55 11.72
N MET A 153 -8.51 3.22 10.76
CA MET A 153 -9.10 3.45 9.43
C MET A 153 -9.36 2.14 8.68
N ILE A 154 -8.50 1.13 8.84
CA ILE A 154 -8.73 -0.20 8.26
C ILE A 154 -9.97 -0.84 8.88
N LEU A 155 -10.12 -0.81 10.20
CA LEU A 155 -11.30 -1.35 10.89
C LEU A 155 -12.59 -0.63 10.46
N ASP A 156 -12.52 0.68 10.25
CA ASP A 156 -13.64 1.49 9.77
C ASP A 156 -14.13 1.05 8.38
N ILE A 157 -13.23 0.69 7.46
CA ILE A 157 -13.60 0.12 6.15
C ILE A 157 -14.39 -1.17 6.30
N TRP A 158 -14.08 -2.00 7.30
CA TRP A 158 -14.82 -3.22 7.60
C TRP A 158 -16.18 -2.96 8.29
N GLY A 159 -16.55 -1.69 8.50
CA GLY A 159 -17.79 -1.30 9.17
C GLY A 159 -17.71 -1.36 10.70
N ILE A 160 -16.52 -1.55 11.26
CA ILE A 160 -16.30 -1.48 12.70
C ILE A 160 -16.18 -0.01 13.08
N GLN A 161 -17.23 0.53 13.70
CA GLN A 161 -17.28 1.92 14.11
C GLN A 161 -16.20 2.19 15.16
N VAL A 162 -15.16 2.93 14.77
CA VAL A 162 -14.06 3.26 15.67
C VAL A 162 -14.41 4.43 16.60
N GLY A 163 -15.34 5.30 16.17
CA GLY A 163 -15.82 6.44 16.97
C GLY A 163 -16.31 6.05 18.37
N PRO A 164 -17.24 5.07 18.52
CA PRO A 164 -17.67 4.56 19.82
C PRO A 164 -16.55 3.94 20.66
N ILE A 165 -15.59 3.27 20.05
CA ILE A 165 -14.45 2.65 20.76
C ILE A 165 -13.53 3.73 21.36
N ILE A 166 -13.23 4.78 20.58
CA ILE A 166 -12.42 5.91 21.03
C ILE A 166 -13.17 6.76 22.07
N ALA A 167 -14.47 7.01 21.86
CA ALA A 167 -15.31 7.73 22.81
C ALA A 167 -15.45 6.98 24.15
N GLY A 168 -15.55 5.65 24.13
CA GLY A 168 -15.59 4.81 25.32
C GLY A 168 -14.28 4.84 26.13
N LEU A 169 -13.12 4.90 25.46
CA LEU A 169 -11.82 5.07 26.13
C LEU A 169 -11.67 6.47 26.77
N GLY A 170 -12.22 7.51 26.14
CA GLY A 170 -12.23 8.87 26.69
C GLY A 170 -13.20 9.09 27.87
N LEU A 171 -14.20 8.23 28.04
CA LEU A 171 -15.15 8.27 29.16
C LEU A 171 -14.68 7.51 30.40
N LEU A 172 -13.60 6.74 30.30
CA LEU A 172 -13.00 5.97 31.41
C LEU A 172 -11.76 6.66 32.02
N GLY A 173 -11.42 7.86 31.56
CA GLY A 173 -10.29 8.69 32.03
C GLY A 173 -10.72 9.95 32.75
#